data_AF-A0AAD4DIB5-F1
#
_entry.id   AF-A0AAD4DIB5-F1
#
_cell.length_a   1.000
_cell.length_b   1.000
_cell.length_c   1.000
_cell.angle_alpha   90.00
_cell.angle_beta   90.00
_cell.angle_gamma   90.00
#
_symmetry.space_group_name_H-M   'P 1'
#
loop_
_entity.id
_entity.type
_entity.pdbx_description
1 polymer ?
#
loop_
_entity_poly.entity_id
_entity_poly.type
_entity_poly.pdbx_seq_one_letter_code
_entity_poly.pdbx_strand_id
1 'polypeptide(L)' 'MKFTVALAMMVALTITLIAGSTEAATRAQCTNACGNEYLKCVNSGKTGCDRELGYCISDCDG' A
#
# COMPACT_ATOMS: atom_id res chain seq x y z
N MET A 1 38.90 8.53 -11.16
CA MET A 1 37.79 7.54 -11.20
C MET A 1 37.19 7.29 -9.80
N LYS A 2 36.85 8.34 -9.03
CA LYS A 2 36.23 8.19 -7.68
C LYS A 2 34.86 8.89 -7.57
N PHE A 3 34.61 9.91 -8.40
CA PHE A 3 33.37 10.69 -8.40
C PHE A 3 32.17 9.94 -9.00
N THR A 4 32.39 9.12 -10.04
CA THR A 4 31.30 8.40 -10.74
C THR A 4 30.63 7.33 -9.86
N VAL A 5 31.39 6.70 -8.96
CA VAL A 5 30.88 5.67 -8.05
C VAL A 5 30.02 6.27 -6.94
N ALA A 6 30.44 7.42 -6.39
CA ALA A 6 29.70 8.11 -5.33
C ALA A 6 28.32 8.60 -5.81
N LEU A 7 28.22 9.08 -7.05
CA LEU A 7 26.95 9.52 -7.63
C LEU A 7 25.98 8.35 -7.84
N ALA A 8 26.48 7.20 -8.30
CA ALA A 8 25.66 6.01 -8.51
C ALA A 8 25.07 5.46 -7.20
N MET A 9 25.81 5.53 -6.10
CA MET A 9 25.32 5.11 -4.78
C MET A 9 24.21 6.02 -4.26
N MET A 10 24.30 7.34 -4.46
CA MET A 10 23.24 8.26 -4.05
C MET A 10 21.93 8.02 -4.80
N VAL A 11 22.00 7.83 -6.13
CA VAL A 11 20.81 7.57 -6.96
C VAL A 11 20.13 6.26 -6.59
N ALA A 12 20.91 5.20 -6.31
CA ALA A 12 20.35 3.92 -5.87
C ALA A 12 19.55 4.06 -4.56
N LEU A 13 20.07 4.80 -3.58
CA LEU A 13 19.40 5.04 -2.29
C LEU A 13 18.08 5.80 -2.46
N THR A 14 18.03 6.81 -3.34
CA THR A 14 16.79 7.55 -3.61
C THR A 14 15.73 6.67 -4.25
N ILE A 15 16.11 5.79 -5.19
CA ILE A 15 15.17 4.89 -5.87
C ILE A 15 14.58 3.87 -4.88
N THR A 16 15.40 3.32 -3.98
CA THR A 16 14.92 2.39 -2.94
C THR A 16 13.93 3.06 -1.97
N LEU A 17 14.16 4.32 -1.62
CA LEU A 17 13.25 5.10 -0.76
C LEU A 17 11.91 5.41 -1.47
N ILE A 18 11.93 5.70 -2.77
CA ILE A 18 10.73 6.01 -3.56
C ILE A 18 9.88 4.74 -3.80
N ALA A 19 10.51 3.60 -4.04
CA ALA A 19 9.81 2.32 -4.18
C ALA A 19 9.03 1.98 -2.90
N GLY A 20 9.68 2.00 -1.73
CA GLY A 20 9.01 1.72 -0.45
C GLY A 20 7.93 2.74 -0.08
N SER A 21 8.08 4.01 -0.50
CA SER A 21 7.06 5.05 -0.30
C SER A 21 5.83 4.85 -1.17
N THR A 22 6.05 4.39 -2.41
CA THR A 22 4.98 4.16 -3.39
C THR A 22 4.18 2.90 -3.02
N GLU A 23 4.87 1.85 -2.55
CA GLU A 23 4.24 0.64 -2.04
C GLU A 23 3.40 0.94 -0.79
N ALA A 24 3.93 1.73 0.16
CA ALA A 24 3.19 2.17 1.34
C ALA A 24 1.97 3.05 0.99
N ALA A 25 2.11 3.98 0.03
CA ALA A 25 1.01 4.81 -0.43
C ALA A 25 -0.05 4.01 -1.20
N THR A 26 0.36 3.04 -2.00
CA THR A 26 -0.54 2.15 -2.75
C THR A 26 -1.32 1.25 -1.81
N ARG A 27 -0.65 0.68 -0.80
CA ARG A 27 -1.27 -0.10 0.28
C ARG A 27 -2.23 0.73 1.11
N ALA A 28 -1.89 1.98 1.43
CA ALA A 28 -2.79 2.90 2.13
C ALA A 28 -4.04 3.22 1.30
N GLN A 29 -3.89 3.47 -0.02
CA GLN A 29 -5.03 3.68 -0.91
C GLN A 29 -5.91 2.43 -1.05
N CYS A 30 -5.30 1.25 -1.14
CA CYS A 30 -5.99 -0.04 -1.21
C CYS A 30 -6.79 -0.30 0.07
N THR A 31 -6.18 -0.13 1.25
CA THR A 31 -6.84 -0.27 2.56
C THR A 31 -8.01 0.71 2.71
N ASN A 32 -7.86 1.95 2.22
CA ASN A 32 -8.92 2.96 2.29
C ASN A 32 -10.10 2.61 1.36
N ALA A 33 -9.83 2.06 0.17
CA ALA A 33 -10.87 1.54 -0.72
C ALA A 33 -11.63 0.37 -0.06
N CYS A 34 -10.92 -0.58 0.56
CA CYS A 34 -11.52 -1.68 1.31
C CYS A 34 -12.41 -1.18 2.46
N GLY A 35 -11.96 -0.18 3.21
CA GLY A 35 -12.75 0.45 4.27
C GLY A 35 -14.04 1.11 3.76
N ASN A 36 -14.00 1.71 2.57
CA ASN A 36 -15.18 2.32 1.95
C ASN A 36 -16.21 1.27 1.50
N GLU A 37 -15.75 0.13 0.95
CA GLU A 37 -16.64 -1.00 0.60
C GLU A 37 -17.23 -1.65 1.85
N TYR A 38 -16.45 -1.77 2.94
CA TYR A 38 -16.95 -2.23 4.23
C TYR A 38 -18.06 -1.31 4.77
N LEU A 39 -17.89 0.01 4.69
CA LEU A 39 -18.94 0.95 5.10
C LEU A 39 -20.22 0.76 4.30
N LYS A 40 -20.15 0.53 2.98
CA LYS A 40 -21.32 0.21 2.16
C LYS A 40 -21.97 -1.11 2.57
N CYS A 41 -21.16 -2.13 2.87
CA CYS A 41 -21.63 -3.45 3.31
C CYS A 41 -22.39 -3.37 4.64
N VAL A 42 -21.81 -2.69 5.64
CA VAL A 42 -22.45 -2.46 6.96
C VAL A 42 -23.72 -1.62 6.83
N ASN A 43 -23.67 -0.55 6.03
CA ASN A 43 -24.83 0.32 5.83
C ASN A 43 -25.97 -0.39 5.06
N SER A 44 -25.64 -1.43 4.29
CA SER A 44 -26.63 -2.32 3.63
C SER A 44 -27.16 -3.42 4.56
N GLY A 45 -26.72 -3.49 5.82
CA GLY A 45 -27.14 -4.50 6.79
C GLY A 45 -26.66 -5.92 6.48
N LYS A 46 -25.62 -6.07 5.64
CA LYS A 46 -25.03 -7.38 5.35
C LYS A 46 -24.24 -7.89 6.56
N THR A 47 -24.35 -9.18 6.83
CA THR A 47 -23.54 -9.87 7.84
C THR A 47 -22.24 -10.40 7.21
N GLY A 48 -21.13 -10.33 7.96
CA GLY A 48 -19.83 -10.85 7.50
C GLY A 48 -18.91 -9.82 6.82
N CYS A 49 -19.28 -8.53 6.86
CA CYS A 49 -18.49 -7.45 6.27
C CYS A 49 -17.07 -7.35 6.87
N ASP A 50 -16.87 -7.60 8.17
CA ASP A 50 -15.54 -7.62 8.80
C ASP A 50 -14.62 -8.69 8.20
N ARG A 51 -15.19 -9.85 7.82
CA ARG A 51 -14.42 -10.92 7.19
C ARG A 51 -13.98 -10.51 5.79
N GLU A 52 -14.87 -9.88 5.03
CA GLU A 52 -14.60 -9.36 3.69
C GLU A 52 -13.57 -8.22 3.74
N LEU A 53 -13.66 -7.33 4.73
CA LEU A 53 -12.66 -6.29 5.01
C LEU A 53 -11.28 -6.90 5.31
N GLY A 54 -11.22 -7.92 6.16
CA GLY A 54 -9.97 -8.62 6.49
C GLY A 54 -9.31 -9.24 5.26
N TYR A 55 -10.08 -9.91 4.40
CA TYR A 55 -9.56 -10.45 3.13
C TYR A 55 -9.06 -9.35 2.19
N CYS A 56 -9.81 -8.26 2.06
CA CYS A 56 -9.43 -7.13 1.20
C CYS A 56 -8.12 -6.46 1.67
N ILE A 57 -7.96 -6.24 2.99
CA ILE A 57 -6.74 -5.66 3.54
C ILE A 57 -5.55 -6.62 3.41
N SER A 58 -5.76 -7.93 3.60
CA SER A 58 -4.70 -8.93 3.36
C SER A 58 -4.27 -9.01 1.90
N ASP A 59 -5.18 -8.83 0.94
CA ASP A 59 -4.87 -8.75 -0.50
C ASP A 59 -4.02 -7.50 -0.82
N CYS A 60 -4.30 -6.37 -0.14
CA CYS A 60 -3.50 -5.15 -0.24
C CYS A 60 -2.08 -5.23 0.36
N ASP A 61 -1.79 -6.24 1.19
CA ASP A 61 -0.48 -6.48 1.83
C ASP A 61 0.37 -7.52 1.10
N GLY A 62 -0.21 -8.23 0.12
CA GLY A 62 0.37 -9.37 -0.60
C GLY A 62 1.46 -9.04 -1.62
#